data_AF-A0A816YCK2-F1
#
_entry.id   AF-A0A816YCK2-F1
#
_cell.length_a   1.000
_cell.length_b   1.000
_cell.length_c   1.000
_cell.angle_alpha   90.00
_cell.angle_beta   90.00
_cell.angle_gamma   90.00
#
_symmetry.space_group_name_H-M   'P 1'
#
loop_
_entity.id
_entity.type
_entity.pdbx_description
1 polymer ?
#
loop_
_entity_poly.entity_id
_entity_poly.type
_entity_poly.pdbx_seq_one_letter_code
_entity_poly.pdbx_strand_id
1 'polypeptide(L)'
;VSLILEHKQLQQVSKDPMNQVSQVFEKYLQYVKRFSRYKNPDAVRQFHIILSRHQLTEFELCVLGNLCPETAEEAVAMVPSLKTKGRAHSDEAIEKMLNDLSLVKRFE
;
A
#
# COMPACT_ATOMS: atom_id res chain seq x y z
N VAL A 1 -6.38 -1.36 3.14
CA VAL A 1 -7.00 -2.41 4.00
C VAL A 1 -7.53 -1.84 5.30
N SER A 2 -6.75 -1.05 6.05
CA SER A 2 -7.17 -0.35 7.29
C SER A 2 -8.57 0.27 7.21
N LEU A 3 -8.80 1.14 6.21
CA LEU A 3 -10.08 1.81 5.97
C LEU A 3 -11.27 0.85 5.83
N ILE A 4 -11.08 -0.28 5.14
CA ILE A 4 -12.12 -1.29 4.92
C ILE A 4 -12.48 -1.98 6.24
N LEU A 5 -11.48 -2.34 7.04
CA LEU A 5 -11.70 -3.01 8.31
C LEU A 5 -12.32 -2.08 9.36
N GLU A 6 -11.90 -0.81 9.39
CA GLU A 6 -12.52 0.20 10.26
C GLU A 6 -14.00 0.37 9.95
N HIS A 7 -14.33 0.50 8.66
CA HIS A 7 -15.72 0.58 8.22
C HIS A 7 -16.52 -0.67 8.63
N LYS A 8 -15.93 -1.87 8.46
CA LYS A 8 -16.55 -3.14 8.87
C LYS A 8 -16.76 -3.21 10.39
N GLN A 9 -15.82 -2.72 11.20
CA GLN A 9 -15.96 -2.67 12.65
C GLN A 9 -17.12 -1.74 13.06
N LEU A 10 -17.18 -0.53 12.48
CA LEU A 10 -18.26 0.43 12.74
C LEU A 10 -19.64 -0.15 12.37
N GLN A 11 -19.74 -0.86 11.25
CA GLN A 11 -20.99 -1.53 10.86
C GLN A 11 -21.41 -2.67 11.79
N GLN A 12 -20.46 -3.38 12.41
CA GLN A 12 -20.80 -4.45 13.34
C GLN A 12 -21.28 -3.89 14.68
N VAL A 13 -20.56 -2.89 15.21
CA VAL A 13 -20.93 -2.21 16.47
C VAL A 13 -22.26 -1.47 16.34
N SER A 14 -22.57 -0.88 15.18
CA SER A 14 -23.85 -0.20 14.96
C SER A 14 -25.04 -1.16 14.88
N LYS A 15 -24.83 -2.39 14.39
CA LYS A 15 -25.87 -3.43 14.32
C LYS A 15 -26.15 -4.06 15.67
N ASP A 16 -25.09 -4.30 16.45
CA ASP A 16 -25.19 -4.85 17.80
C ASP A 16 -23.98 -4.41 18.64
N PRO A 17 -24.18 -3.51 19.63
CA PRO A 17 -23.11 -3.02 20.50
C PRO A 17 -22.46 -4.11 21.37
N MET A 18 -23.14 -5.24 21.57
CA MET A 18 -22.63 -6.37 22.37
C MET A 18 -21.80 -7.35 21.52
N ASN A 19 -21.79 -7.16 20.20
CA ASN A 19 -21.13 -8.07 19.27
C ASN A 19 -19.60 -7.92 19.37
N GLN A 20 -18.96 -8.95 19.92
CA GLN A 20 -17.51 -9.00 20.03
C GLN A 20 -16.90 -9.43 18.69
N VAL A 21 -16.05 -8.57 18.13
CA VAL A 21 -15.24 -8.93 16.97
C VAL A 21 -14.28 -10.06 17.34
N SER A 22 -14.05 -10.98 16.41
CA SER A 22 -13.08 -12.07 16.61
C SER A 22 -11.70 -11.52 16.96
N GLN A 23 -10.98 -12.21 17.85
CA GLN A 23 -9.59 -11.89 18.20
C GLN A 23 -8.67 -11.80 16.97
N VAL A 24 -8.92 -12.61 15.92
CA VAL A 24 -8.17 -12.55 14.66
C VAL A 24 -8.40 -11.22 13.96
N PHE A 25 -9.67 -10.76 13.94
CA PHE A 25 -10.03 -9.48 13.33
C PHE A 25 -9.39 -8.31 14.09
N GLU A 26 -9.42 -8.33 15.42
CA GLU A 26 -8.79 -7.28 16.25
C GLU A 26 -7.29 -7.18 16.00
N LYS A 27 -6.58 -8.32 16.03
CA LYS A 27 -5.14 -8.36 15.77
C LYS A 27 -4.82 -7.88 14.36
N TYR A 28 -5.61 -8.29 13.37
CA TYR A 28 -5.41 -7.85 11.99
C TYR A 28 -5.69 -6.35 11.82
N LEU A 29 -6.77 -5.83 12.42
CA LEU A 29 -7.09 -4.40 12.42
C LEU A 29 -5.97 -3.58 13.08
N GLN A 30 -5.45 -4.01 14.23
CA GLN A 30 -4.32 -3.37 14.90
C GLN A 30 -3.07 -3.36 14.01
N TYR A 31 -2.75 -4.48 13.38
CA TYR A 31 -1.61 -4.59 12.48
C TYR A 31 -1.73 -3.62 11.31
N VAL A 32 -2.84 -3.66 10.57
CA VAL A 32 -3.00 -2.81 9.39
C VAL A 32 -3.11 -1.33 9.76
N LYS A 33 -3.66 -0.98 10.93
CA LYS A 33 -3.65 0.42 11.44
C LYS A 33 -2.24 0.89 11.73
N ARG A 34 -1.43 0.05 12.38
CA ARG A 34 -0.04 0.38 12.75
C ARG A 34 0.86 0.59 11.54
N PHE A 35 0.70 -0.24 10.50
CA PHE A 35 1.55 -0.22 9.31
C PHE A 35 0.91 0.49 8.11
N SER A 36 -0.31 1.04 8.24
CA SER A 36 -0.93 1.83 7.18
C SER A 36 -0.04 3.03 6.88
N ARG A 37 0.54 3.04 5.67
CA ARG A 37 1.31 4.18 5.15
C ARG A 37 0.43 5.27 4.59
N TYR A 38 -0.78 4.88 4.16
CA TYR A 38 -1.81 5.75 3.64
C TYR A 38 -3.04 5.70 4.54
N LYS A 39 -3.46 6.82 5.10
CA LYS A 39 -4.69 6.97 5.90
C LYS A 39 -5.77 7.76 5.16
N ASN A 40 -5.38 8.61 4.21
CA ASN A 40 -6.31 9.41 3.44
C ASN A 40 -6.82 8.59 2.23
N PRO A 41 -8.15 8.39 2.08
CA PRO A 41 -8.71 7.73 0.89
C PRO A 41 -8.26 8.36 -0.43
N ASP A 42 -8.07 9.69 -0.47
CA ASP A 42 -7.60 10.39 -1.67
C ASP A 42 -6.14 10.08 -1.98
N ALA A 43 -5.28 9.93 -0.96
CA ALA A 43 -3.89 9.52 -1.13
C ALA A 43 -3.81 8.08 -1.66
N VAL A 44 -4.66 7.17 -1.18
CA VAL A 44 -4.79 5.81 -1.72
C VAL A 44 -5.18 5.86 -3.21
N ARG A 45 -6.13 6.72 -3.59
CA ARG A 45 -6.53 6.88 -4.99
C ARG A 45 -5.39 7.43 -5.85
N GLN A 46 -4.67 8.45 -5.38
CA GLN A 46 -3.52 9.01 -6.09
C GLN A 46 -2.39 7.99 -6.26
N PHE A 47 -2.11 7.21 -5.21
CA PHE A 47 -1.18 6.09 -5.24
C PHE A 47 -1.48 5.11 -6.39
N HIS A 48 -2.74 4.68 -6.50
CA HIS A 48 -3.17 3.80 -7.59
C HIS A 48 -3.02 4.45 -8.98
N ILE A 49 -3.32 5.75 -9.11
CA ILE A 49 -3.17 6.48 -10.38
C ILE A 49 -1.70 6.55 -10.80
N ILE A 50 -0.79 6.86 -9.88
CA ILE A 50 0.65 6.93 -10.17
C ILE A 50 1.16 5.57 -10.63
N LEU A 51 0.86 4.51 -9.87
CA LEU A 51 1.39 3.18 -10.19
C LEU A 51 0.76 2.52 -11.40
N SER A 52 -0.49 2.87 -11.75
CA SER A 52 -1.13 2.37 -12.98
C SER A 52 -0.38 2.77 -14.27
N ARG A 53 0.47 3.80 -14.21
CA ARG A 53 1.29 4.26 -15.34
C ARG A 53 2.54 3.41 -15.54
N HIS A 54 2.91 2.62 -14.54
CA HIS A 54 4.02 1.71 -14.58
C HIS A 54 3.46 0.30 -14.77
N GLN A 55 4.00 -0.45 -15.73
CA GLN A 55 3.52 -1.79 -16.10
C GLN A 55 3.88 -2.85 -15.04
N LEU A 56 3.44 -2.61 -13.82
CA LEU A 56 3.64 -3.44 -12.65
C LEU A 56 2.53 -4.48 -12.55
N THR A 57 2.89 -5.66 -12.07
CA THR A 57 1.91 -6.64 -11.60
C THR A 57 1.26 -6.15 -10.31
N GLU A 58 0.07 -6.66 -9.97
CA GLU A 58 -0.60 -6.33 -8.70
C GLU A 58 0.27 -6.63 -7.49
N PHE A 59 1.07 -7.70 -7.55
CA PHE A 59 2.03 -8.04 -6.51
C PHE A 59 3.10 -6.95 -6.32
N GLU A 60 3.76 -6.54 -7.40
CA GLU A 60 4.82 -5.51 -7.36
C GLU A 60 4.26 -4.19 -6.82
N LEU A 61 3.07 -3.80 -7.31
CA LEU A 61 2.35 -2.62 -6.85
C LEU A 61 2.06 -2.68 -5.34
N CYS A 62 1.53 -3.81 -4.85
CA CYS A 62 1.24 -4.00 -3.43
C CYS A 62 2.49 -3.96 -2.56
N VAL A 63 3.59 -4.58 -2.99
CA VAL A 63 4.83 -4.60 -2.20
C VAL A 63 5.45 -3.21 -2.12
N LEU A 64 5.57 -2.51 -3.25
CA LEU A 64 6.10 -1.13 -3.27
C LEU A 64 5.25 -0.17 -2.43
N GLY A 65 3.92 -0.32 -2.46
CA GLY A 65 3.01 0.49 -1.64
C GLY A 65 3.07 0.23 -0.14
N ASN A 66 3.30 -1.02 0.26
CA ASN A 66 3.34 -1.39 1.67
C ASN A 66 4.71 -1.11 2.30
N LEU A 67 5.79 -1.41 1.57
CA LEU A 67 7.16 -1.29 2.08
C LEU A 67 7.72 0.12 1.90
N CYS A 68 7.30 0.84 0.85
CA CYS A 68 7.75 2.19 0.51
C CYS A 68 9.29 2.32 0.46
N PRO A 69 9.97 1.58 -0.44
CA PRO A 69 11.41 1.73 -0.59
C PRO A 69 11.78 3.15 -1.04
N GLU A 70 12.94 3.63 -0.63
CA GLU A 70 13.41 4.99 -0.90
C GLU A 70 14.35 5.05 -2.11
N THR A 71 14.98 3.93 -2.46
CA THR A 71 15.92 3.84 -3.58
C THR A 71 15.55 2.72 -4.55
N ALA A 72 15.99 2.86 -5.81
CA ALA A 72 15.80 1.80 -6.81
C ALA A 72 16.51 0.50 -6.40
N GLU A 73 17.68 0.59 -5.77
CA GLU A 73 18.41 -0.56 -5.24
C GLU A 73 17.58 -1.33 -4.20
N GLU A 74 16.99 -0.62 -3.23
CA GLU A 74 16.12 -1.23 -2.22
C GLU A 74 14.87 -1.87 -2.85
N ALA A 75 14.24 -1.17 -3.78
CA ALA A 75 13.06 -1.67 -4.50
C ALA A 75 13.37 -2.96 -5.26
N VAL A 76 14.50 -3.04 -5.96
CA VAL A 76 14.94 -4.23 -6.69
C VAL A 76 15.34 -5.36 -5.73
N ALA A 77 15.98 -5.04 -4.61
CA ALA A 77 16.32 -6.03 -3.59
C ALA A 77 15.07 -6.68 -2.96
N MET A 78 14.02 -5.89 -2.71
CA MET A 78 12.73 -6.38 -2.19
C MET A 78 11.89 -7.07 -3.27
N VAL A 79 11.95 -6.58 -4.51
CA VAL A 79 11.12 -7.04 -5.63
C VAL A 79 11.99 -7.28 -6.87
N PRO A 80 12.73 -8.41 -6.92
CA PRO A 80 13.65 -8.69 -8.03
C PRO A 80 12.95 -8.78 -9.39
N SER A 81 11.64 -9.05 -9.41
CA SER A 81 10.85 -9.14 -10.64
C SER A 81 10.76 -7.84 -11.42
N LEU A 82 11.03 -6.68 -10.80
CA LEU A 82 11.10 -5.35 -11.45
C LEU A 82 12.17 -5.28 -12.54
N LYS A 83 13.20 -6.15 -12.48
CA LYS A 83 14.29 -6.23 -13.45
C LYS A 83 14.20 -7.46 -14.36
N THR A 84 13.06 -8.16 -14.39
CA THR A 84 12.89 -9.35 -15.23
C THR A 84 13.09 -9.00 -16.71
N LYS A 85 13.85 -9.84 -17.43
CA LYS A 85 14.12 -9.68 -18.87
C LYS A 85 12.82 -9.49 -19.66
N GLY A 86 12.76 -8.44 -20.48
CA GLY A 86 11.60 -8.10 -21.34
C GLY A 86 10.58 -7.13 -20.74
N ARG A 87 10.62 -6.86 -19.42
CA ARG A 87 9.83 -5.82 -18.73
C ARG A 87 10.68 -4.97 -17.78
N ALA A 88 12.01 -5.03 -17.91
CA ALA A 88 12.92 -4.38 -16.98
C ALA A 88 12.71 -2.86 -16.97
N HIS A 89 12.31 -2.33 -15.82
CA HIS A 89 12.32 -0.89 -15.60
C HIS A 89 13.78 -0.42 -15.44
N SER A 90 14.13 0.70 -16.07
CA SER A 90 15.44 1.33 -15.81
C SER A 90 15.49 1.82 -14.37
N ASP A 91 16.69 1.95 -13.80
CA ASP A 91 16.81 2.43 -12.41
C ASP A 91 16.24 3.84 -12.27
N GLU A 92 16.41 4.68 -13.29
CA GLU A 92 15.84 6.03 -13.34
C GLU A 92 14.31 6.01 -13.36
N ALA A 93 13.70 5.03 -14.04
CA ALA A 93 12.24 4.88 -14.07
C ALA A 93 11.70 4.43 -12.70
N ILE A 94 12.43 3.54 -12.01
CA ILE A 94 12.09 3.11 -10.65
C ILE A 94 12.26 4.29 -9.70
N GLU A 95 13.38 5.00 -9.73
CA GLU A 95 13.59 6.19 -8.87
C GLU A 95 12.52 7.24 -9.09
N LYS A 96 12.18 7.56 -10.35
CA LYS A 96 11.12 8.52 -10.64
C LYS A 96 9.78 8.10 -10.02
N MET A 97 9.42 6.82 -10.16
CA MET A 97 8.22 6.26 -9.55
C MET A 97 8.23 6.40 -8.03
N LEU A 98 9.34 6.05 -7.37
CA LEU A 98 9.49 6.16 -5.92
C LEU A 98 9.40 7.62 -5.45
N ASN A 99 9.99 8.55 -6.21
CA ASN A 99 9.89 9.98 -5.95
C ASN A 99 8.44 10.47 -6.05
N ASP A 100 7.72 10.09 -7.10
CA ASP A 100 6.29 10.43 -7.28
C ASP A 100 5.44 9.87 -6.12
N LEU A 101 5.71 8.64 -5.68
CA LEU A 101 5.06 8.03 -4.52
C LEU A 101 5.39 8.75 -3.20
N SER A 102 6.62 9.23 -3.04
CA SER A 102 7.05 9.95 -1.84
C SER A 102 6.29 11.27 -1.67
N LEU A 103 5.91 11.92 -2.78
CA LEU A 103 5.13 13.15 -2.75
C LEU A 103 3.73 12.89 -2.18
N VAL A 104 3.07 11.82 -2.61
CA VAL A 104 1.74 11.44 -2.06
C VAL A 104 1.81 11.19 -0.56
N LYS A 105 2.89 10.56 -0.08
CA LYS A 105 3.10 10.29 1.34
C LYS A 105 3.38 11.55 2.18
N ARG A 106 4.03 12.58 1.61
CA ARG A 106 4.37 13.83 2.32
C ARG A 106 3.16 14.72 2.61
N PHE A 107 2.06 14.54 1.89
CA PHE A 107 0.83 15.33 2.03
C PHE A 107 -0.28 14.62 2.83
N GLU A 108 0.05 13.50 3.49
CA GLU A 108 -0.75 12.89 4.57
C GLU A 108 -0.35 13.40 5.95
#